data_AF-A0A6M8SWI4-F1
#
_entry.id   AF-A0A6M8SWI4-F1
#
_cell.length_a   1.000
_cell.length_b   1.000
_cell.length_c   1.000
_cell.angle_alpha   90.00
_cell.angle_beta   90.00
_cell.angle_gamma   90.00
#
_symmetry.space_group_name_H-M   'P 1'
#
loop_
_entity.id
_entity.type
_entity.pdbx_description
1 polymer ?
#
loop_
_entity_poly.entity_id
_entity_poly.type
_entity_poly.pdbx_seq_one_letter_code
_entity_poly.pdbx_strand_id
1 'polypeptide(L)'
;MKMRLKIKKLKNAEKGKRVFILGNGPSILKHDLSKLKNEICIGMNASTLLEEKYGFTQKYYTVSDARFLNHPEKRAMATTMLSPDTIRVLRSDLDLNDDSAIVANKNTYYVNPLSRDGFSYNLNNGYHYGCTTTMLALQLAHYLGASEIVILGVDLNYYGETARFYSESNAQLEDSKIGVQIFNIADAANKLAACSIRTFICNQSSFLAPYLRCEDFDGLFCS
;
A
#
# COMPACT_ATOMS: atom_id res chain seq x y z
N MET A 1 24.49 14.69 -7.41
CA MET A 1 23.91 13.34 -7.19
C MET A 1 23.05 13.40 -5.94
N LYS A 2 21.72 13.17 -6.03
CA LYS A 2 20.85 13.15 -4.85
C LYS A 2 21.27 12.00 -3.93
N MET A 3 21.54 12.27 -2.65
CA MET A 3 21.85 11.20 -1.69
C MET A 3 20.55 10.47 -1.32
N ARG A 4 20.42 9.21 -1.74
CA ARG A 4 19.26 8.37 -1.41
C ARG A 4 19.37 7.80 -0.01
N LEU A 5 18.25 7.77 0.72
CA LEU A 5 18.16 7.02 1.96
C LEU A 5 18.28 5.53 1.69
N LYS A 6 18.89 4.81 2.63
CA LYS A 6 19.05 3.35 2.54
C LYS A 6 17.88 2.67 3.23
N ILE A 7 17.11 1.86 2.48
CA ILE A 7 15.93 1.14 2.99
C ILE A 7 16.26 0.22 4.18
N LYS A 8 17.52 -0.22 4.35
CA LYS A 8 18.00 -0.91 5.57
C LYS A 8 17.61 -0.26 6.90
N LYS A 9 17.40 1.07 6.93
CA LYS A 9 16.95 1.78 8.13
C LYS A 9 15.54 1.38 8.60
N LEU A 10 14.69 0.91 7.70
CA LEU A 10 13.31 0.53 8.03
C LEU A 10 13.18 -0.95 8.45
N LYS A 11 14.24 -1.76 8.33
CA LYS A 11 14.15 -3.19 8.60
C LYS A 11 13.73 -3.43 10.05
N ASN A 12 12.65 -4.18 10.27
CA ASN A 12 12.11 -4.50 11.59
C ASN A 12 11.67 -3.28 12.43
N ALA A 13 11.42 -2.12 11.82
CA ALA A 13 11.02 -0.91 12.54
C ALA A 13 9.66 -1.04 13.24
N GLU A 14 8.80 -1.97 12.77
CA GLU A 14 7.48 -2.27 13.34
C GLU A 14 7.39 -3.75 13.75
N LYS A 15 8.50 -4.32 14.24
CA LYS A 15 8.60 -5.74 14.57
C LYS A 15 7.47 -6.18 15.52
N GLY A 16 6.77 -7.23 15.13
CA GLY A 16 5.73 -7.86 15.94
C GLY A 16 4.40 -7.09 15.97
N LYS A 17 4.29 -5.96 15.26
CA LYS A 17 3.06 -5.16 15.24
C LYS A 17 2.11 -5.59 14.14
N ARG A 18 0.84 -5.26 14.35
CA ARG A 18 -0.20 -5.26 13.32
C ARG A 18 -0.02 -4.07 12.38
N VAL A 19 -0.23 -4.31 11.09
CA VAL A 19 -0.12 -3.30 10.04
C VAL A 19 -1.35 -3.35 9.14
N PHE A 20 -1.95 -2.19 8.88
CA PHE A 20 -3.03 -2.01 7.92
C PHE A 20 -2.48 -1.51 6.59
N ILE A 21 -2.89 -2.12 5.49
CA ILE A 21 -2.62 -1.68 4.12
C ILE A 21 -3.90 -1.05 3.56
N LEU A 22 -3.80 0.20 3.13
CA LEU A 22 -4.95 0.99 2.67
C LEU A 22 -4.93 1.11 1.15
N GLY A 23 -5.70 0.26 0.47
CA GLY A 23 -5.93 0.32 -0.97
C GLY A 23 -6.95 1.39 -1.37
N ASN A 24 -7.36 1.36 -2.64
CA ASN A 24 -8.20 2.40 -3.25
C ASN A 24 -9.59 1.91 -3.68
N GLY A 25 -9.91 0.63 -3.49
CA GLY A 25 -11.22 0.05 -3.80
C GLY A 25 -12.32 0.62 -2.90
N PRO A 26 -13.57 0.72 -3.42
CA PRO A 26 -14.69 1.33 -2.71
C PRO A 26 -15.07 0.65 -1.39
N SER A 27 -14.73 -0.64 -1.19
CA SER A 27 -15.09 -1.35 0.05
C SER A 27 -14.53 -0.71 1.31
N ILE A 28 -13.42 0.03 1.21
CA ILE A 28 -12.79 0.69 2.35
C ILE A 28 -13.72 1.69 3.04
N LEU A 29 -14.69 2.26 2.31
CA LEU A 29 -15.67 3.22 2.87
C LEU A 29 -16.77 2.55 3.69
N LYS A 30 -16.86 1.21 3.68
CA LYS A 30 -17.79 0.46 4.53
C LYS A 30 -17.31 0.36 5.98
N HIS A 31 -16.08 0.77 6.26
CA HIS A 31 -15.45 0.69 7.57
C HIS A 31 -15.36 2.06 8.22
N ASP A 32 -15.49 2.10 9.55
CA ASP A 32 -15.14 3.27 10.35
C ASP A 32 -13.62 3.34 10.53
N LEU A 33 -12.94 4.04 9.63
CA LEU A 33 -11.48 4.13 9.64
C LEU A 33 -10.94 5.04 10.76
N SER A 34 -11.80 5.72 11.54
CA SER A 34 -11.33 6.48 12.71
C SER A 34 -10.66 5.58 13.77
N LYS A 35 -11.01 4.28 13.76
CA LYS A 35 -10.37 3.22 14.57
C LYS A 35 -8.89 3.02 14.26
N LEU A 36 -8.39 3.49 13.11
CA LEU A 36 -6.99 3.37 12.70
C LEU A 36 -6.05 4.38 13.36
N LYS A 37 -6.56 5.33 14.16
CA LYS A 37 -5.77 6.43 14.75
C LYS A 37 -4.52 5.98 15.52
N ASN A 38 -4.56 4.80 16.13
CA ASN A 38 -3.45 4.23 16.90
C ASN A 38 -2.77 3.02 16.21
N GLU A 39 -3.12 2.76 14.96
CA GLU A 39 -2.63 1.61 14.20
C GLU A 39 -1.52 2.02 13.22
N ILE A 40 -0.66 1.06 12.85
CA ILE A 40 0.33 1.29 11.81
C ILE A 40 -0.33 1.12 10.45
N CYS A 41 -0.43 2.22 9.69
CA CYS A 41 -0.98 2.19 8.33
C CYS A 41 0.10 2.38 7.27
N ILE A 42 0.05 1.55 6.22
CA ILE A 42 0.73 1.72 4.95
C ILE A 42 -0.31 2.15 3.91
N GLY A 43 -0.29 3.43 3.56
CA GLY A 43 -1.09 3.98 2.48
C GLY A 43 -0.55 3.65 1.09
N MET A 44 -1.41 3.78 0.08
CA MET A 44 -0.99 3.84 -1.30
C MET A 44 -1.88 4.75 -2.15
N ASN A 45 -1.26 5.37 -3.16
CA ASN A 45 -1.94 6.21 -4.14
C ASN A 45 -2.86 7.24 -3.45
N ALA A 46 -4.17 7.24 -3.72
CA ALA A 46 -5.08 8.23 -3.13
C ALA A 46 -5.47 7.99 -1.66
N SER A 47 -4.87 7.03 -0.95
CA SER A 47 -5.22 6.72 0.45
C SER A 47 -5.10 7.92 1.39
N THR A 48 -4.27 8.91 1.06
CA THR A 48 -4.12 10.17 1.82
C THR A 48 -5.44 10.94 1.96
N LEU A 49 -6.39 10.77 1.03
CA LEU A 49 -7.73 11.36 1.15
C LEU A 49 -8.53 10.79 2.35
N LEU A 50 -8.15 9.61 2.85
CA LEU A 50 -8.78 9.00 4.01
C LEU A 50 -8.27 9.62 5.33
N GLU A 51 -7.06 10.17 5.35
CA GLU A 51 -6.46 10.79 6.54
C GLU A 51 -7.30 11.97 7.02
N GLU A 52 -7.60 12.91 6.12
CA GLU A 52 -8.43 14.08 6.42
C GLU A 52 -9.86 13.67 6.80
N LYS A 53 -10.44 12.72 6.06
CA LYS A 53 -11.82 12.28 6.26
C LYS A 53 -12.04 11.58 7.60
N TYR A 54 -11.08 10.78 8.08
CA TYR A 54 -11.26 9.92 9.25
C TYR A 54 -10.35 10.28 10.44
N GLY A 55 -9.48 11.28 10.31
CA GLY A 55 -8.70 11.82 11.42
C GLY A 55 -7.56 10.93 11.91
N PHE A 56 -6.87 10.26 10.99
CA PHE A 56 -5.66 9.47 11.28
C PHE A 56 -4.53 9.85 10.32
N THR A 57 -3.28 9.50 10.65
CA THR A 57 -2.13 9.68 9.75
C THR A 57 -1.51 8.33 9.44
N GLN A 58 -1.30 8.04 8.16
CA GLN A 58 -0.57 6.85 7.72
C GLN A 58 0.93 7.07 7.95
N LYS A 59 1.52 6.17 8.75
CA LYS A 59 2.94 6.23 9.09
C LYS A 59 3.82 5.97 7.87
N TYR A 60 3.37 5.09 6.97
CA TYR A 60 4.06 4.73 5.75
C TYR A 60 3.17 4.98 4.54
N TYR A 61 3.79 5.29 3.40
CA TYR A 61 3.08 5.49 2.15
C TYR A 61 3.87 4.90 0.98
N THR A 62 3.17 4.27 0.03
CA THR A 62 3.78 3.60 -1.11
C THR A 62 3.18 4.05 -2.44
N VAL A 63 4.03 4.24 -3.45
CA VAL A 63 3.63 4.42 -4.84
C VAL A 63 4.58 3.65 -5.74
N SER A 64 4.01 2.84 -6.63
CA SER A 64 4.76 2.14 -7.67
C SER A 64 4.37 2.54 -9.09
N ASP A 65 3.22 3.18 -9.28
CA ASP A 65 2.74 3.58 -10.61
C ASP A 65 3.19 5.00 -10.95
N ALA A 66 4.01 5.13 -12.00
CA ALA A 66 4.44 6.44 -12.50
C ALA A 66 3.27 7.29 -12.99
N ARG A 67 2.21 6.66 -13.51
CA ARG A 67 1.01 7.37 -13.99
C ARG A 67 0.33 8.10 -12.83
N PHE A 68 0.34 7.55 -11.62
CA PHE A 68 -0.23 8.21 -10.44
C PHE A 68 0.58 9.45 -10.03
N LEU A 69 1.91 9.30 -9.87
CA LEU A 69 2.79 10.40 -9.44
C LEU A 69 2.90 11.53 -10.48
N ASN A 70 2.75 11.20 -11.76
CA ASN A 70 2.85 12.16 -12.86
C ASN A 70 1.49 12.77 -13.24
N HIS A 71 0.37 12.28 -12.69
CA HIS A 71 -0.94 12.84 -13.00
C HIS A 71 -1.13 14.19 -12.30
N PRO A 72 -1.51 15.28 -13.01
CA PRO A 72 -1.61 16.62 -12.43
C PRO A 72 -2.47 16.70 -11.18
N GLU A 73 -3.63 16.02 -11.19
CA GLU A 73 -4.58 16.05 -10.06
C GLU A 73 -4.23 15.08 -8.92
N LYS A 74 -3.47 14.01 -9.19
CA LYS A 74 -3.20 12.95 -8.19
C LYS A 74 -1.84 13.12 -7.53
N ARG A 75 -0.91 13.82 -8.19
CA ARG A 75 0.44 14.06 -7.71
C ARG A 75 0.45 14.57 -6.28
N ALA A 76 -0.38 15.56 -5.97
CA ALA A 76 -0.49 16.17 -4.63
C ALA A 76 -0.76 15.11 -3.54
N MET A 77 -1.57 14.08 -3.82
CA MET A 77 -1.88 13.00 -2.88
C MET A 77 -0.66 12.14 -2.55
N ALA A 78 0.30 12.04 -3.47
CA ALA A 78 1.57 11.33 -3.26
C ALA A 78 2.72 12.24 -2.78
N THR A 79 2.47 13.55 -2.70
CA THR A 79 3.46 14.58 -2.42
C THR A 79 2.97 15.51 -1.31
N THR A 80 2.41 16.66 -1.66
CA THR A 80 2.19 17.80 -0.77
C THR A 80 1.04 17.62 0.22
N MET A 81 0.14 16.66 -0.01
CA MET A 81 -0.97 16.36 0.91
C MET A 81 -0.58 15.38 2.03
N LEU A 82 0.53 14.66 1.88
CA LEU A 82 1.02 13.76 2.91
C LEU A 82 1.49 14.57 4.13
N SER A 83 1.29 14.00 5.31
CA SER A 83 1.97 14.51 6.50
C SER A 83 3.49 14.54 6.27
N PRO A 84 4.21 15.59 6.70
CA PRO A 84 5.68 15.64 6.63
C PRO A 84 6.36 14.47 7.36
N ASP A 85 5.68 13.89 8.35
CA ASP A 85 6.16 12.76 9.15
C ASP A 85 5.93 11.40 8.46
N THR A 86 5.15 11.35 7.38
CA THR A 86 4.90 10.11 6.64
C THR A 86 6.16 9.64 5.92
N ILE A 87 6.54 8.39 6.17
CA ILE A 87 7.67 7.75 5.50
C ILE A 87 7.21 7.22 4.14
N ARG A 88 7.75 7.81 3.07
CA ARG A 88 7.46 7.45 1.68
C ARG A 88 8.41 6.34 1.21
N VAL A 89 7.87 5.26 0.65
CA VAL A 89 8.64 4.16 0.02
C VAL A 89 8.15 3.97 -1.41
N LEU A 90 8.93 4.43 -2.39
CA LEU A 90 8.54 4.52 -3.80
C LEU A 90 9.39 3.60 -4.67
N ARG A 91 8.85 3.25 -5.85
CA ARG A 91 9.65 2.61 -6.92
C ARG A 91 10.78 3.55 -7.37
N SER A 92 11.97 2.99 -7.59
CA SER A 92 13.20 3.81 -7.66
C SER A 92 13.40 4.69 -8.89
N ASP A 93 12.74 4.38 -9.99
CA ASP A 93 12.70 5.20 -11.21
C ASP A 93 11.85 6.47 -11.03
N LEU A 94 10.94 6.49 -10.05
CA LEU A 94 10.10 7.65 -9.75
C LEU A 94 10.88 8.84 -9.20
N ASP A 95 12.09 8.63 -8.65
CA ASP A 95 12.98 9.68 -8.13
C ASP A 95 13.27 10.79 -9.16
N LEU A 96 13.27 10.44 -10.45
CA LEU A 96 13.50 11.40 -11.54
C LEU A 96 12.38 12.44 -11.66
N ASN A 97 11.15 12.05 -11.31
CA ASN A 97 9.95 12.86 -11.46
C ASN A 97 9.34 13.24 -10.10
N ASP A 98 9.99 12.92 -8.98
CA ASP A 98 9.47 13.22 -7.65
C ASP A 98 9.76 14.67 -7.23
N ASP A 99 8.99 15.18 -6.26
CA ASP A 99 9.12 16.54 -5.76
C ASP A 99 10.41 16.70 -4.95
N SER A 100 11.34 17.54 -5.45
CA SER A 100 12.64 17.71 -4.83
C SER A 100 12.58 18.37 -3.45
N ALA A 101 11.56 19.19 -3.15
CA ALA A 101 11.38 19.78 -1.83
C ALA A 101 10.98 18.72 -0.80
N ILE A 102 10.15 17.75 -1.19
CA ILE A 102 9.72 16.66 -0.32
C ILE A 102 10.86 15.66 -0.09
N VAL A 103 11.62 15.35 -1.14
CA VAL A 103 12.78 14.47 -1.03
C VAL A 103 13.84 15.05 -0.09
N ALA A 104 13.97 16.38 -0.04
CA ALA A 104 14.89 17.06 0.87
C ALA A 104 14.57 16.84 2.36
N ASN A 105 13.31 16.53 2.71
CA ASN A 105 12.88 16.25 4.08
C ASN A 105 13.36 14.88 4.61
N LYS A 106 14.13 14.10 3.84
CA LYS A 106 14.77 12.85 4.27
C LYS A 106 13.82 11.79 4.83
N ASN A 107 12.57 11.77 4.37
CA ASN A 107 11.57 10.72 4.67
C ASN A 107 11.17 9.89 3.44
N THR A 108 11.88 10.04 2.31
CA THR A 108 11.60 9.29 1.08
C THR A 108 12.67 8.24 0.78
N TYR A 109 12.26 7.00 0.63
CA TYR A 109 13.06 5.85 0.26
C TYR A 109 12.66 5.36 -1.12
N TYR A 110 13.66 4.99 -1.93
CA TYR A 110 13.46 4.47 -3.28
C TYR A 110 13.93 3.02 -3.34
N VAL A 111 13.07 2.13 -3.83
CA VAL A 111 13.30 0.68 -3.88
C VAL A 111 13.25 0.20 -5.34
N ASN A 112 14.25 -0.58 -5.73
CA ASN A 112 14.35 -1.07 -7.11
C ASN A 112 13.25 -2.09 -7.40
N PRO A 113 12.52 -1.96 -8.53
CA PRO A 113 11.67 -3.05 -8.99
C PRO A 113 12.55 -4.22 -9.48
N LEU A 114 12.11 -5.44 -9.19
CA LEU A 114 12.67 -6.70 -9.68
C LEU A 114 11.80 -7.22 -10.84
N SER A 115 11.62 -8.54 -10.94
CA SER A 115 10.66 -9.13 -11.88
C SER A 115 9.21 -8.88 -11.46
N ARG A 116 8.28 -9.07 -12.40
CA ARG A 116 6.84 -8.96 -12.18
C ARG A 116 6.39 -9.84 -11.03
N ASP A 117 6.65 -11.13 -11.18
CA ASP A 117 6.12 -12.15 -10.27
C ASP A 117 7.16 -12.52 -9.22
N GLY A 118 6.71 -12.72 -7.99
CA GLY A 118 7.53 -13.15 -6.86
C GLY A 118 7.32 -12.31 -5.61
N PHE A 119 8.21 -12.49 -4.64
CA PHE A 119 8.18 -11.79 -3.35
C PHE A 119 9.59 -11.62 -2.82
N SER A 120 9.93 -10.41 -2.41
CA SER A 120 11.23 -10.08 -1.83
C SER A 120 11.14 -10.02 -0.31
N TYR A 121 11.87 -10.90 0.36
CA TYR A 121 12.03 -10.87 1.82
C TYR A 121 12.99 -9.75 2.28
N ASN A 122 13.70 -9.10 1.36
CA ASN A 122 14.68 -8.08 1.67
C ASN A 122 14.64 -6.93 0.65
N LEU A 123 13.99 -5.83 1.02
CA LEU A 123 13.85 -4.66 0.15
C LEU A 123 15.17 -3.98 -0.24
N ASN A 124 16.31 -4.30 0.41
CA ASN A 124 17.61 -3.84 -0.09
C ASN A 124 17.94 -4.41 -1.47
N ASN A 125 17.41 -5.60 -1.79
CA ASN A 125 17.59 -6.24 -3.08
C ASN A 125 16.58 -5.73 -4.11
N GLY A 126 15.51 -5.05 -3.69
CA GLY A 126 14.38 -4.65 -4.52
C GLY A 126 13.07 -5.34 -4.12
N TYR A 127 12.03 -5.16 -4.93
CA TYR A 127 10.70 -5.73 -4.72
C TYR A 127 10.08 -6.23 -6.03
N HIS A 128 9.25 -7.27 -5.96
CA HIS A 128 8.48 -7.74 -7.11
C HIS A 128 7.19 -6.93 -7.25
N TYR A 129 6.91 -6.41 -8.44
CA TYR A 129 5.87 -5.37 -8.58
C TYR A 129 4.45 -5.91 -8.81
N GLY A 130 4.29 -7.18 -9.21
CA GLY A 130 3.01 -7.91 -9.35
C GLY A 130 1.85 -7.16 -10.02
N CYS A 131 2.16 -6.18 -10.88
CA CYS A 131 1.21 -5.28 -11.51
C CYS A 131 0.30 -4.49 -10.55
N THR A 132 0.73 -4.23 -9.30
CA THR A 132 -0.03 -3.42 -8.34
C THR A 132 0.86 -2.81 -7.24
N THR A 133 0.57 -1.58 -6.80
CA THR A 133 1.24 -0.96 -5.65
C THR A 133 1.02 -1.77 -4.35
N THR A 134 -0.05 -2.57 -4.26
CA THR A 134 -0.30 -3.47 -3.14
C THR A 134 0.88 -4.41 -2.86
N MET A 135 1.60 -4.85 -3.90
CA MET A 135 2.77 -5.71 -3.73
C MET A 135 3.95 -5.01 -3.06
N LEU A 136 4.17 -3.72 -3.34
CA LEU A 136 5.17 -2.93 -2.63
C LEU A 136 4.78 -2.77 -1.15
N ALA A 137 3.50 -2.51 -0.87
CA ALA A 137 3.00 -2.40 0.50
C ALA A 137 3.14 -3.72 1.29
N LEU A 138 2.82 -4.87 0.69
CA LEU A 138 2.96 -6.19 1.32
C LEU A 138 4.42 -6.54 1.64
N GLN A 139 5.32 -6.35 0.68
CA GLN A 139 6.75 -6.59 0.90
C GLN A 139 7.36 -5.60 1.89
N LEU A 140 6.84 -4.36 1.95
CA LEU A 140 7.20 -3.39 2.98
C LEU A 140 6.72 -3.82 4.36
N ALA A 141 5.47 -4.26 4.52
CA ALA A 141 4.95 -4.73 5.81
C ALA A 141 5.78 -5.90 6.37
N HIS A 142 6.14 -6.87 5.53
CA HIS A 142 7.08 -7.94 5.90
C HIS A 142 8.44 -7.37 6.33
N TYR A 143 8.99 -6.45 5.54
CA TYR A 143 10.31 -5.89 5.80
C TYR A 143 10.36 -5.03 7.07
N LEU A 144 9.25 -4.39 7.43
CA LEU A 144 9.04 -3.69 8.70
C LEU A 144 8.91 -4.66 9.89
N GLY A 145 8.73 -5.95 9.65
CA GLY A 145 8.65 -7.00 10.68
C GLY A 145 7.25 -7.23 11.24
N ALA A 146 6.19 -6.91 10.48
CA ALA A 146 4.81 -7.11 10.91
C ALA A 146 4.54 -8.57 11.32
N SER A 147 3.73 -8.77 12.37
CA SER A 147 3.18 -10.09 12.75
C SER A 147 1.81 -10.35 12.13
N GLU A 148 1.11 -9.27 11.76
CA GLU A 148 -0.21 -9.30 11.19
C GLU A 148 -0.37 -8.18 10.15
N ILE A 149 -1.02 -8.51 9.03
CA ILE A 149 -1.27 -7.60 7.91
C ILE A 149 -2.76 -7.64 7.55
N VAL A 150 -3.41 -6.48 7.67
CA VAL A 150 -4.83 -6.30 7.33
C VAL A 150 -4.92 -5.49 6.04
N ILE A 151 -5.56 -6.04 5.01
CA ILE A 151 -5.67 -5.40 3.71
C ILE A 151 -7.08 -4.85 3.52
N LEU A 152 -7.20 -3.53 3.41
CA LEU A 152 -8.46 -2.81 3.20
C LEU A 152 -8.49 -2.19 1.81
N GLY A 153 -9.66 -2.11 1.17
CA GLY A 153 -9.80 -1.44 -0.13
C GLY A 153 -9.01 -2.07 -1.27
N VAL A 154 -8.78 -3.39 -1.24
CA VAL A 154 -8.20 -4.13 -2.38
C VAL A 154 -9.27 -5.09 -2.90
N ASP A 155 -10.18 -4.54 -3.71
CA ASP A 155 -11.38 -5.25 -4.15
C ASP A 155 -11.12 -6.08 -5.40
N LEU A 156 -10.32 -5.55 -6.33
CA LEU A 156 -10.01 -6.14 -7.65
C LEU A 156 -11.27 -6.46 -8.48
N ASN A 157 -12.41 -5.90 -8.09
CA ASN A 157 -13.69 -5.96 -8.79
C ASN A 157 -13.99 -4.58 -9.35
N TYR A 158 -13.93 -4.49 -10.68
CA TYR A 158 -14.05 -3.25 -11.44
C TYR A 158 -15.36 -3.14 -12.24
N TYR A 159 -16.27 -4.10 -12.05
CA TYR A 159 -17.52 -4.19 -12.83
C TYR A 159 -18.67 -3.30 -12.30
N GLY A 160 -18.41 -2.48 -11.27
CA GLY A 160 -19.39 -1.57 -10.67
C GLY A 160 -19.30 -0.14 -11.21
N GLU A 161 -20.21 0.74 -10.77
CA GLU A 161 -20.22 2.16 -11.15
C GLU A 161 -18.95 2.91 -10.71
N THR A 162 -18.30 2.47 -9.63
CA THR A 162 -17.07 3.08 -9.10
C THR A 162 -15.98 2.04 -8.84
N ALA A 163 -14.92 2.08 -9.64
CA ALA A 163 -13.71 1.26 -9.49
C ALA A 163 -12.86 1.61 -8.25
N ARG A 164 -13.05 2.82 -7.71
CA ARG A 164 -12.25 3.41 -6.63
C ARG A 164 -13.17 4.14 -5.64
N PHE A 165 -12.69 4.35 -4.41
CA PHE A 165 -13.47 5.06 -3.38
C PHE A 165 -13.63 6.57 -3.62
N TYR A 166 -12.83 7.13 -4.53
CA TYR A 166 -12.78 8.56 -4.85
C TYR A 166 -13.12 8.77 -6.33
N SER A 167 -13.63 9.96 -6.65
CA SER A 167 -13.92 10.35 -8.03
C SER A 167 -12.66 10.78 -8.77
N GLU A 168 -12.63 10.52 -10.07
CA GLU A 168 -11.57 10.96 -10.97
C GLU A 168 -12.23 11.71 -12.13
N SER A 169 -11.77 12.93 -12.43
CA SER A 169 -12.24 13.68 -13.60
C SER A 169 -11.87 12.96 -14.89
N ASN A 170 -10.68 12.35 -14.91
CA ASN A 170 -10.16 11.50 -15.96
C ASN A 170 -9.81 10.13 -15.38
N ALA A 171 -10.75 9.19 -15.50
CA ALA A 171 -10.55 7.83 -15.02
C ALA A 171 -9.33 7.22 -15.71
N GLN A 172 -8.39 6.74 -14.90
CA GLN A 172 -7.23 6.04 -15.43
C GLN A 172 -7.69 4.68 -15.95
N LEU A 173 -7.43 4.40 -17.23
CA LEU A 173 -7.75 3.13 -17.88
C LEU A 173 -7.28 1.96 -17.01
N GLU A 174 -8.19 1.01 -16.81
CA GLU A 174 -7.91 -0.17 -16.01
C GLU A 174 -6.90 -1.07 -16.69
N ASP A 175 -5.95 -1.58 -15.91
CA ASP A 175 -4.99 -2.55 -16.42
C ASP A 175 -5.67 -3.91 -16.55
N SER A 176 -5.56 -4.54 -17.72
CA SER A 176 -6.06 -5.89 -18.03
C SER A 176 -5.30 -7.02 -17.30
N LYS A 177 -4.79 -6.74 -16.10
CA LYS A 177 -3.85 -7.58 -15.32
C LYS A 177 -4.42 -8.07 -13.99
N ILE A 178 -5.74 -8.00 -13.79
CA ILE A 178 -6.41 -8.44 -12.56
C ILE A 178 -5.96 -9.84 -12.13
N GLY A 179 -5.92 -10.81 -13.06
CA GLY A 179 -5.45 -12.17 -12.74
C GLY A 179 -4.01 -12.24 -12.25
N VAL A 180 -3.12 -11.38 -12.77
CA VAL A 180 -1.71 -11.28 -12.31
C VAL A 180 -1.64 -10.66 -10.91
N GLN A 181 -2.47 -9.65 -10.65
CA GLN A 181 -2.55 -9.01 -9.33
C GLN A 181 -3.06 -10.00 -8.28
N ILE A 182 -4.15 -10.72 -8.56
CA ILE A 182 -4.70 -11.77 -7.70
C ILE A 182 -3.62 -12.82 -7.41
N PHE A 183 -2.99 -13.35 -8.45
CA PHE A 183 -1.94 -14.37 -8.31
C PHE A 183 -0.81 -13.89 -7.39
N ASN A 184 -0.28 -12.69 -7.61
CA ASN A 184 0.85 -12.19 -6.84
C ASN A 184 0.48 -11.85 -5.39
N ILE A 185 -0.72 -11.29 -5.14
CA ILE A 185 -1.19 -11.00 -3.78
C ILE A 185 -1.44 -12.31 -3.01
N ALA A 186 -2.07 -13.30 -3.63
CA ALA A 186 -2.30 -14.61 -3.02
C ALA A 186 -0.98 -15.35 -2.73
N ASP A 187 -0.04 -15.34 -3.68
CA ASP A 187 1.28 -15.93 -3.50
C ASP A 187 2.10 -15.22 -2.41
N ALA A 188 2.01 -13.88 -2.32
CA ALA A 188 2.59 -13.12 -1.23
C ALA A 188 1.99 -13.52 0.13
N ALA A 189 0.66 -13.67 0.23
CA ALA A 189 0.00 -14.11 1.46
C ALA A 189 0.49 -15.51 1.91
N ASN A 190 0.66 -16.46 0.97
CA ASN A 190 1.23 -17.78 1.27
C ASN A 190 2.67 -17.69 1.80
N LYS A 191 3.49 -16.84 1.20
CA LYS A 191 4.88 -16.60 1.62
C LYS A 191 4.97 -15.92 2.98
N LEU A 192 4.05 -15.00 3.27
CA LEU A 192 3.90 -14.36 4.58
C LEU A 192 3.48 -15.37 5.65
N ALA A 193 2.53 -16.24 5.34
CA ALA A 193 2.10 -17.32 6.24
C ALA A 193 3.25 -18.28 6.58
N ALA A 194 4.11 -18.61 5.61
CA ALA A 194 5.33 -19.39 5.85
C ALA A 194 6.34 -18.70 6.80
N CYS A 195 6.21 -17.38 6.99
CA CYS A 195 6.96 -16.59 7.97
C CYS A 195 6.17 -16.35 9.28
N SER A 196 5.07 -17.09 9.50
CA SER A 196 4.16 -16.91 10.63
C SER A 196 3.50 -15.53 10.71
N ILE A 197 3.32 -14.86 9.57
CA ILE A 197 2.63 -13.58 9.47
C ILE A 197 1.19 -13.83 9.02
N ARG A 198 0.22 -13.43 9.84
CA ARG A 198 -1.21 -13.53 9.49
C ARG A 198 -1.55 -12.44 8.47
N THR A 199 -2.25 -12.79 7.41
CA THR A 199 -2.68 -11.85 6.37
C THR A 199 -4.15 -12.07 6.06
N PHE A 200 -4.97 -11.02 6.13
CA PHE A 200 -6.40 -11.11 5.87
C PHE A 200 -6.95 -9.84 5.21
N ILE A 201 -8.13 -9.99 4.62
CA ILE A 201 -8.94 -8.91 4.04
C ILE A 201 -10.19 -8.68 4.90
N CYS A 202 -10.88 -7.56 4.71
CA CYS A 202 -12.15 -7.27 5.40
C CYS A 202 -13.34 -7.07 4.46
N ASN A 203 -13.26 -7.60 3.23
CA ASN A 203 -14.33 -7.52 2.24
C ASN A 203 -14.53 -8.88 1.56
N GLN A 204 -15.60 -9.59 1.93
CA GLN A 204 -15.95 -10.91 1.36
C GLN A 204 -16.27 -10.83 -0.15
N SER A 205 -16.61 -9.66 -0.67
CA SER A 205 -16.87 -9.45 -2.10
C SER A 205 -15.62 -9.15 -2.92
N SER A 206 -14.44 -9.05 -2.29
CA SER A 206 -13.17 -8.91 -3.01
C SER A 206 -12.87 -10.17 -3.81
N PHE A 207 -12.27 -10.02 -4.99
CA PHE A 207 -11.79 -11.18 -5.76
C PHE A 207 -10.59 -11.89 -5.09
N LEU A 208 -10.05 -11.35 -4.01
CA LEU A 208 -9.07 -12.02 -3.15
C LEU A 208 -9.70 -12.97 -2.12
N ALA A 209 -11.01 -12.88 -1.86
CA ALA A 209 -11.67 -13.66 -0.81
C ALA A 209 -11.56 -15.19 -0.96
N PRO A 210 -11.45 -15.78 -2.18
CA PRO A 210 -11.16 -17.21 -2.31
C PRO A 210 -9.73 -17.61 -1.89
N TYR A 211 -8.81 -16.66 -1.81
CA TYR A 211 -7.38 -16.90 -1.60
C TYR A 211 -6.87 -16.42 -0.25
N LEU A 212 -7.53 -15.43 0.35
CA LEU A 212 -7.17 -14.85 1.63
C LEU A 212 -8.36 -14.97 2.59
N ARG A 213 -8.06 -15.25 3.86
CA ARG A 213 -9.08 -15.23 4.92
C ARG A 213 -9.71 -13.84 4.99
N CYS A 214 -11.04 -13.81 5.11
CA CYS A 214 -11.78 -12.58 5.39
C CYS A 214 -12.13 -12.54 6.88
N GLU A 215 -11.90 -11.39 7.51
CA GLU A 215 -12.26 -11.13 8.91
C GLU A 215 -13.21 -9.94 8.98
N ASP A 216 -14.03 -9.90 10.03
CA ASP A 216 -14.83 -8.72 10.33
C ASP A 216 -13.93 -7.58 10.83
N PHE A 217 -14.05 -6.39 10.23
CA PHE A 217 -13.19 -5.25 10.56
C PHE A 217 -13.42 -4.77 12.01
N ASP A 218 -14.66 -4.73 12.46
CA ASP A 218 -14.99 -4.23 13.79
C ASP A 218 -14.50 -5.18 14.88
N GLY A 219 -14.57 -6.49 14.64
CA GLY A 219 -14.03 -7.54 15.49
C GLY A 219 -12.52 -7.44 15.74
N LEU A 220 -11.75 -6.74 14.89
CA LEU A 220 -10.31 -6.53 15.08
C LEU A 220 -9.96 -5.61 16.25
N PHE A 221 -10.93 -4.85 16.75
CA PHE A 221 -10.75 -3.85 17.82
C PHE A 221 -11.46 -4.24 19.12
N CYS A 222 -12.16 -5.38 19.12
CA CYS A 222 -12.79 -5.93 20.31
C CYS A 222 -11.78 -6.84 21.03
N SER A 223 -11.05 -6.26 21.98
CA SER A 223 -10.15 -6.95 22.92
C SER A 223 -10.44 -6.53 24.34
#